data_AF-A0A8T0JX94-F1
#
_entry.id   AF-A0A8T0JX94-F1
#
_cell.length_a   1.000
_cell.length_b   1.000
_cell.length_c   1.000
_cell.angle_alpha   90.00
_cell.angle_beta   90.00
_cell.angle_gamma   90.00
#
_symmetry.space_group_name_H-M   'P 1'
#
loop_
_entity.id
_entity.type
_entity.pdbx_description
1 polymer ?
#
loop_
_entity_poly.entity_id
_entity_poly.type
_entity_poly.pdbx_seq_one_letter_code
_entity_poly.pdbx_strand_id
1 'polypeptide(L)'
;MNSRSGANMVRRKRWRHSPENSPSKRRRRSQSECRSRRWIISSKDSSNCTDKIVVVSYNILGVQNASNHPDLYSNIPHRFLEWDKRKRLILEEINNYNASILCFQEVDHFNDLDNLFKNSGFKGTYKARTGEAKDGCAVFWKDELFNLLHQEDIEFQRFGMRNNVAQLCILEGNHDKKESNACNLTTMEPSTGKRRFVVGNIHVLFNPNRGDIKLGQVRLLLDKAYKLSQEWGNIPVIIAGDLNSVPQSAIYKFLSSSKLDIQLHDRRNMSGQLEIQSNRLFRSQIRDDASISMTLSRQLLYRWSVEELRIATGAKGITQLQHQLKLRSAYSGVPGDHRTRDDIGEPLATSYHSKFMGTVDYIWHSDDLVPLRVLETLPIDILRRSGGLPSEKWGSDHLAVVCELAFSKQQQCLRSEP
;
A
#
# COMPACT_ATOMS: atom_id res chain seq x y z
N MET A 1 -46.82 -66.23 -53.69
CA MET A 1 -47.51 -67.00 -52.64
C MET A 1 -47.30 -66.31 -51.31
N ASN A 2 -48.40 -66.00 -50.61
CA ASN A 2 -48.56 -65.70 -49.18
C ASN A 2 -47.77 -64.50 -48.58
N SER A 3 -48.35 -63.33 -48.30
CA SER A 3 -49.41 -62.93 -47.34
C SER A 3 -48.89 -62.46 -45.96
N ARG A 4 -48.93 -61.13 -45.77
CA ARG A 4 -49.32 -60.29 -44.61
C ARG A 4 -48.87 -60.57 -43.16
N SER A 5 -48.62 -59.43 -42.49
CA SER A 5 -48.78 -59.09 -41.04
C SER A 5 -47.73 -59.67 -40.08
N GLY A 6 -47.30 -59.02 -39.00
CA GLY A 6 -47.70 -57.81 -38.29
C GLY A 6 -46.63 -57.43 -37.25
N ALA A 7 -46.92 -56.39 -36.47
CA ALA A 7 -45.97 -55.50 -35.80
C ALA A 7 -45.31 -55.98 -34.49
N ASN A 8 -44.40 -55.10 -34.02
CA ASN A 8 -43.84 -54.90 -32.67
C ASN A 8 -42.58 -55.67 -32.24
N MET A 9 -41.45 -54.95 -32.20
CA MET A 9 -40.45 -55.18 -31.16
C MET A 9 -39.78 -53.88 -30.71
N VAL A 10 -39.90 -53.62 -29.41
CA VAL A 10 -39.35 -52.50 -28.64
C VAL A 10 -37.82 -52.57 -28.59
N ARG A 11 -37.11 -51.46 -28.84
CA ARG A 11 -35.73 -51.25 -28.36
C ARG A 11 -35.57 -49.85 -27.74
N ARG A 12 -35.26 -49.85 -26.44
CA ARG A 12 -35.02 -48.71 -25.55
C ARG A 12 -33.87 -47.81 -26.07
N LYS A 13 -34.12 -46.51 -26.18
CA LYS A 13 -33.09 -45.47 -26.34
C LYS A 13 -32.24 -45.38 -25.07
N ARG A 14 -30.96 -45.70 -25.18
CA ARG A 14 -29.95 -45.53 -24.12
C ARG A 14 -29.53 -44.06 -24.10
N TRP A 15 -29.86 -43.35 -23.03
CA TRP A 15 -29.38 -41.99 -22.78
C TRP A 15 -27.85 -42.02 -22.64
N ARG A 16 -27.13 -41.27 -23.48
CA ARG A 16 -25.71 -40.98 -23.28
C ARG A 16 -25.62 -39.74 -22.38
N HIS A 17 -25.20 -39.93 -21.13
CA HIS A 17 -24.70 -38.84 -20.32
C HIS A 17 -23.39 -38.33 -20.90
N SER A 18 -23.30 -37.03 -21.18
CA SER A 18 -22.05 -36.33 -21.43
C SER A 18 -21.23 -36.29 -20.14
N PRO A 19 -19.94 -36.65 -20.13
CA PRO A 19 -19.12 -36.49 -18.95
C PRO A 19 -18.67 -35.02 -18.84
N GLU A 20 -19.32 -34.28 -17.96
CA GLU A 20 -18.79 -33.01 -17.47
C GLU A 20 -17.56 -33.23 -16.58
N ASN A 21 -16.61 -32.30 -16.69
CA ASN A 21 -15.52 -31.99 -15.75
C ASN A 21 -14.32 -32.95 -15.69
N SER A 22 -13.38 -32.76 -16.63
CA SER A 22 -12.02 -33.28 -16.51
C SER A 22 -11.13 -32.38 -15.62
N PRO A 23 -10.29 -32.95 -14.72
CA PRO A 23 -9.43 -32.20 -13.79
C PRO A 23 -8.41 -31.26 -14.46
N SER A 24 -8.04 -31.54 -15.71
CA SER A 24 -7.01 -30.80 -16.46
C SER A 24 -7.46 -29.38 -16.86
N LYS A 25 -8.75 -29.16 -17.13
CA LYS A 25 -9.30 -27.83 -17.45
C LYS A 25 -9.33 -26.92 -16.22
N ARG A 26 -9.65 -27.44 -15.03
CA ARG A 26 -9.59 -26.69 -13.76
C ARG A 26 -8.15 -26.27 -13.43
N ARG A 27 -7.19 -27.16 -13.65
CA ARG A 27 -5.75 -26.91 -13.39
C ARG A 27 -5.14 -25.87 -14.33
N ARG A 28 -5.58 -25.82 -15.60
CA ARG A 28 -5.18 -24.78 -16.56
C ARG A 28 -5.80 -23.41 -16.25
N ARG A 29 -7.06 -23.36 -15.81
CA ARG A 29 -7.73 -22.10 -15.40
C ARG A 29 -7.12 -21.50 -14.13
N SER A 30 -6.77 -22.33 -13.14
CA SER A 30 -6.10 -21.87 -11.92
C SER A 30 -4.65 -21.41 -12.15
N GLN A 31 -3.98 -21.91 -13.20
CA GLN A 31 -2.64 -21.47 -13.58
C GLN A 31 -2.63 -20.16 -14.36
N SER A 32 -3.68 -19.86 -15.15
CA SER A 32 -3.79 -18.57 -15.87
C SER A 32 -4.17 -17.40 -14.95
N GLU A 33 -4.99 -17.62 -13.91
CA GLU A 33 -5.33 -16.60 -12.90
C GLU A 33 -4.12 -16.13 -12.07
N CYS A 34 -3.04 -16.91 -12.02
CA CYS A 34 -1.84 -16.64 -11.25
C CYS A 34 -0.77 -15.83 -12.03
N ARG A 35 -1.09 -15.28 -13.20
CA ARG A 35 -0.10 -14.58 -14.06
C ARG A 35 -0.11 -13.06 -13.95
N SER A 36 -1.24 -12.45 -13.60
CA SER A 36 -1.35 -11.00 -13.54
C SER A 36 -2.35 -10.59 -12.45
N ARG A 37 -1.94 -9.67 -11.60
CA ARG A 37 -2.84 -9.00 -10.64
C ARG A 37 -3.90 -8.22 -11.40
N ARG A 38 -5.09 -8.10 -10.82
CA ARG A 38 -6.26 -7.51 -11.48
C ARG A 38 -6.55 -6.11 -10.93
N TRP A 39 -6.84 -5.17 -11.83
CA TRP A 39 -7.41 -3.88 -11.45
C TRP A 39 -8.88 -4.03 -11.06
N ILE A 40 -9.24 -3.47 -9.90
CA ILE A 40 -10.63 -3.36 -9.45
C ILE A 40 -11.02 -1.90 -9.43
N ILE A 41 -12.16 -1.61 -10.07
CA ILE A 41 -12.67 -0.26 -10.29
C ILE A 41 -13.54 0.13 -9.10
N SER A 42 -13.38 1.38 -8.66
CA SER A 42 -14.20 2.03 -7.65
C SER A 42 -15.64 2.17 -8.11
N SER A 43 -16.59 2.02 -7.21
CA SER A 43 -18.01 2.25 -7.48
C SER A 43 -18.40 3.73 -7.46
N LYS A 44 -17.46 4.64 -7.15
CA LYS A 44 -17.71 6.08 -7.09
C LYS A 44 -17.84 6.66 -8.50
N ASP A 45 -18.78 7.59 -8.67
CA ASP A 45 -18.94 8.31 -9.93
C ASP A 45 -17.71 9.17 -10.22
N SER A 46 -17.07 8.92 -11.37
CA SER A 46 -15.87 9.62 -11.84
C SER A 46 -16.20 10.79 -12.78
N SER A 47 -17.48 11.09 -13.01
CA SER A 47 -17.94 12.18 -13.90
C SER A 47 -17.35 13.55 -13.52
N ASN A 48 -17.10 13.77 -12.24
CA ASN A 48 -16.56 15.01 -11.67
C ASN A 48 -15.05 14.96 -11.36
N CYS A 49 -14.31 14.02 -11.94
CA CYS A 49 -12.85 13.92 -11.75
C CYS A 49 -12.09 14.45 -12.97
N THR A 50 -10.93 15.06 -12.73
CA THR A 50 -9.93 15.38 -13.78
C THR A 50 -8.60 14.73 -13.44
N ASP A 51 -7.70 14.68 -14.41
CA ASP A 51 -6.27 14.39 -14.27
C ASP A 51 -5.96 13.14 -13.44
N LYS A 52 -5.58 12.04 -14.11
CA LYS A 52 -5.36 10.76 -13.44
C LYS A 52 -3.88 10.55 -13.16
N ILE A 53 -3.58 10.00 -11.99
CA ILE A 53 -2.22 9.63 -11.59
C ILE A 53 -2.21 8.21 -11.06
N VAL A 54 -1.24 7.41 -11.49
CA VAL A 54 -1.03 6.06 -10.97
C VAL A 54 0.13 6.10 -9.97
N VAL A 55 -0.16 5.82 -8.71
CA VAL A 55 0.81 5.81 -7.61
C VAL A 55 1.10 4.37 -7.23
N VAL A 56 2.39 4.05 -7.12
CA VAL A 56 2.90 2.75 -6.64
C VAL A 56 3.64 2.97 -5.34
N SER A 57 3.32 2.20 -4.30
CA SER A 57 4.15 2.03 -3.10
C SER A 57 4.72 0.62 -3.09
N TYR A 58 6.03 0.46 -2.97
CA TYR A 58 6.64 -0.86 -3.02
C TYR A 58 7.93 -0.95 -2.19
N ASN A 59 7.90 -1.75 -1.12
CA ASN A 59 9.13 -2.20 -0.46
C ASN A 59 9.78 -3.26 -1.36
N ILE A 60 10.98 -2.98 -1.85
CA ILE A 60 11.65 -3.82 -2.87
C ILE A 60 12.65 -4.82 -2.30
N LEU A 61 12.69 -4.97 -0.97
CA LEU A 61 13.60 -5.85 -0.24
C LEU A 61 15.07 -5.56 -0.54
N GLY A 62 15.71 -4.81 0.35
CA GLY A 62 17.13 -4.46 0.23
C GLY A 62 17.99 -5.73 0.21
N VAL A 63 18.97 -5.80 -0.69
CA VAL A 63 19.92 -6.93 -0.78
C VAL A 63 20.61 -7.18 0.56
N GLN A 64 21.06 -6.11 1.22
CA GLN A 64 21.71 -6.22 2.52
C GLN A 64 20.71 -6.65 3.61
N ASN A 65 19.48 -6.17 3.56
CA ASN A 65 18.43 -6.54 4.51
C ASN A 65 18.07 -8.03 4.38
N ALA A 66 17.90 -8.53 3.15
CA ALA A 66 17.69 -9.95 2.88
C ALA A 66 18.84 -10.82 3.40
N SER A 67 20.09 -10.37 3.19
CA SER A 67 21.29 -11.09 3.62
C SER A 67 21.48 -11.11 5.14
N ASN A 68 21.10 -10.03 5.83
CA ASN A 68 21.20 -9.90 7.29
C ASN A 68 20.12 -10.69 8.04
N HIS A 69 19.07 -11.12 7.35
CA HIS A 69 17.91 -11.82 7.92
C HIS A 69 17.61 -13.16 7.23
N PRO A 70 18.59 -14.09 7.17
CA PRO A 70 18.44 -15.35 6.44
C PRO A 70 17.34 -16.25 7.03
N ASP A 71 17.01 -16.08 8.31
CA ASP A 71 15.93 -16.77 9.01
C ASP A 71 14.53 -16.44 8.45
N LEU A 72 14.36 -15.27 7.83
CA LEU A 72 13.10 -14.90 7.17
C LEU A 72 12.90 -15.63 5.84
N TYR A 73 13.99 -16.03 5.20
CA TYR A 73 14.03 -16.55 3.84
C TYR A 73 14.58 -17.98 3.75
N SER A 74 14.62 -18.72 4.86
CA SER A 74 15.17 -20.08 4.92
C SER A 74 14.51 -21.08 3.96
N ASN A 75 13.23 -20.85 3.62
CA ASN A 75 12.46 -21.66 2.67
C ASN A 75 12.52 -21.13 1.22
N ILE A 76 13.24 -20.04 0.97
CA ILE A 76 13.33 -19.38 -0.33
C ILE A 76 14.64 -19.82 -1.02
N PRO A 77 14.58 -20.38 -2.24
CA PRO A 77 15.78 -20.70 -3.01
C PRO A 77 16.65 -19.44 -3.23
N HIS A 78 17.96 -19.56 -2.99
CA HIS A 78 18.92 -18.43 -3.10
C HIS A 78 18.82 -17.66 -4.43
N ARG A 79 18.63 -18.37 -5.55
CA ARG A 79 18.42 -17.77 -6.89
C ARG A 79 17.26 -16.77 -6.97
N PHE A 80 16.31 -16.78 -6.03
CA PHE A 80 15.20 -15.83 -5.95
C PHE A 80 15.54 -14.59 -5.11
N LEU A 81 16.59 -14.64 -4.30
CA LEU A 81 17.13 -13.52 -3.52
C LEU A 81 18.16 -12.69 -4.31
N GLU A 82 18.73 -13.26 -5.37
CA GLU A 82 19.72 -12.61 -6.24
C GLU A 82 19.17 -11.31 -6.87
N TRP A 83 19.91 -10.21 -6.67
CA TRP A 83 19.51 -8.88 -7.12
C TRP A 83 19.23 -8.80 -8.62
N ASP A 84 20.08 -9.41 -9.46
CA ASP A 84 19.90 -9.39 -10.91
C ASP A 84 18.61 -10.08 -11.39
N LYS A 85 18.12 -11.07 -10.63
CA LYS A 85 16.81 -11.64 -10.89
C LYS A 85 15.71 -10.73 -10.40
N ARG A 86 15.79 -10.28 -9.14
CA ARG A 86 14.76 -9.46 -8.50
C ARG A 86 14.54 -8.14 -9.24
N LYS A 87 15.61 -7.44 -9.62
CA LYS A 87 15.54 -6.16 -10.35
C LYS A 87 14.82 -6.27 -11.70
N ARG A 88 14.99 -7.38 -12.42
CA ARG A 88 14.26 -7.65 -13.67
C ARG A 88 12.77 -7.85 -13.42
N LEU A 89 12.41 -8.63 -12.39
CA LEU A 89 11.01 -8.84 -12.01
C LEU A 89 10.34 -7.54 -11.55
N ILE A 90 11.04 -6.73 -10.74
CA ILE A 90 10.55 -5.41 -10.30
C ILE A 90 10.31 -4.51 -11.52
N LEU A 91 11.25 -4.45 -12.47
CA LEU A 91 11.06 -3.66 -13.70
C LEU A 91 9.86 -4.16 -14.53
N GLU A 92 9.72 -5.48 -14.70
CA GLU A 92 8.57 -6.08 -15.38
C GLU A 92 7.25 -5.73 -14.70
N GLU A 93 7.20 -5.77 -13.36
CA GLU A 93 6.02 -5.35 -12.59
C GLU A 93 5.68 -3.88 -12.85
N ILE A 94 6.65 -2.97 -12.69
CA ILE A 94 6.42 -1.52 -12.84
C ILE A 94 5.96 -1.17 -14.26
N ASN A 95 6.54 -1.79 -15.29
CA ASN A 95 6.16 -1.56 -16.68
C ASN A 95 4.69 -1.96 -16.95
N ASN A 96 4.18 -2.97 -16.24
CA ASN A 96 2.78 -3.40 -16.37
C ASN A 96 1.78 -2.50 -15.63
N TYR A 97 2.24 -1.68 -14.68
CA TYR A 97 1.37 -0.83 -13.87
C TYR A 97 1.02 0.51 -14.52
N ASN A 98 1.77 0.93 -15.56
CA ASN A 98 1.69 2.27 -16.15
C ASN A 98 1.79 3.37 -15.08
N ALA A 99 2.79 3.24 -14.20
CA ALA A 99 2.95 4.13 -13.06
C ALA A 99 3.31 5.57 -13.48
N SER A 100 2.75 6.53 -12.77
CA SER A 100 3.08 7.94 -12.86
C SER A 100 4.09 8.33 -11.79
N ILE A 101 3.97 7.74 -10.60
CA ILE A 101 4.80 7.98 -9.41
C ILE A 101 5.13 6.63 -8.75
N LEU A 102 6.39 6.45 -8.36
CA LEU A 102 6.88 5.29 -7.62
C LEU A 102 7.44 5.75 -6.28
N CYS A 103 6.97 5.16 -5.19
CA CYS A 103 7.47 5.33 -3.84
C CYS A 103 8.07 3.99 -3.39
N PHE A 104 9.41 3.90 -3.43
CA PHE A 104 10.13 2.69 -3.04
C PHE A 104 10.69 2.78 -1.62
N GLN A 105 10.68 1.64 -0.93
CA GLN A 105 11.33 1.44 0.36
C GLN A 105 12.38 0.33 0.25
N GLU A 106 13.35 0.32 1.16
CA GLU A 106 14.50 -0.60 1.16
C GLU A 106 15.37 -0.54 -0.11
N VAL A 107 15.56 0.66 -0.66
CA VAL A 107 16.40 0.87 -1.84
C VAL A 107 17.87 0.94 -1.43
N ASP A 108 18.67 -0.08 -1.72
CA ASP A 108 20.14 -0.08 -1.50
C ASP A 108 20.97 -0.02 -2.80
N HIS A 109 20.33 -0.20 -3.96
CA HIS A 109 20.94 -0.10 -5.30
C HIS A 109 20.26 1.00 -6.13
N PHE A 110 20.21 2.23 -5.61
CA PHE A 110 19.52 3.34 -6.28
C PHE A 110 20.00 3.58 -7.71
N ASN A 111 21.32 3.54 -7.96
CA ASN A 111 21.89 3.79 -9.29
C ASN A 111 21.42 2.76 -10.34
N ASP A 112 21.23 1.50 -9.95
CA ASP A 112 20.67 0.48 -10.85
C ASP A 112 19.24 0.86 -11.23
N LEU A 113 18.41 1.21 -10.24
CA LEU A 113 17.02 1.59 -10.47
C LEU A 113 16.90 2.88 -11.28
N ASP A 114 17.72 3.89 -10.98
CA ASP A 114 17.73 5.16 -11.71
C ASP A 114 18.07 4.95 -13.19
N ASN A 115 19.11 4.16 -13.48
CA ASN A 115 19.45 3.81 -14.86
C ASN A 115 18.32 3.04 -15.57
N LEU A 116 17.67 2.09 -14.88
CA LEU A 116 16.58 1.30 -15.45
C LEU A 116 15.33 2.16 -15.72
N PHE A 117 14.94 3.00 -14.77
CA PHE A 117 13.71 3.79 -14.87
C PHE A 117 13.88 5.06 -15.69
N LYS A 118 15.10 5.58 -15.85
CA LYS A 118 15.41 6.66 -16.79
C LYS A 118 15.03 6.31 -18.23
N ASN A 119 15.29 5.06 -18.65
CA ASN A 119 14.85 4.56 -19.96
C ASN A 119 13.33 4.48 -20.10
N SER A 120 12.62 4.43 -18.97
CA SER A 120 11.16 4.46 -18.90
C SER A 120 10.62 5.88 -18.67
N GLY A 121 11.43 6.92 -18.80
CA GLY A 121 11.02 8.32 -18.67
C GLY A 121 10.82 8.82 -17.24
N PHE A 122 11.34 8.10 -16.24
CA PHE A 122 11.30 8.56 -14.85
C PHE A 122 12.54 9.38 -14.49
N LYS A 123 12.34 10.36 -13.61
CA LYS A 123 13.38 10.94 -12.76
C LYS A 123 13.14 10.50 -11.33
N GLY A 124 14.20 10.40 -10.53
CA GLY A 124 14.09 9.98 -9.14
C GLY A 124 14.97 10.76 -8.19
N THR A 125 14.59 10.71 -6.93
CA THR A 125 15.38 11.19 -5.80
C THR A 125 15.46 10.12 -4.73
N TYR A 126 16.55 10.11 -3.98
CA TYR A 126 16.89 9.08 -3.01
C TYR A 126 17.30 9.68 -1.68
N LYS A 127 16.81 9.08 -0.60
CA LYS A 127 17.26 9.35 0.76
C LYS A 127 17.65 8.04 1.45
N ALA A 128 18.95 7.86 1.64
CA ALA A 128 19.49 6.80 2.47
C ALA A 128 19.04 6.95 3.93
N ARG A 129 18.85 5.83 4.63
CA ARG A 129 18.76 5.82 6.09
C ARG A 129 20.04 6.38 6.70
N THR A 130 19.94 6.93 7.92
CA THR A 130 21.14 7.40 8.63
C THR A 130 21.90 6.22 9.26
N GLY A 131 23.10 6.46 9.78
CA GLY A 131 23.94 5.41 10.37
C GLY A 131 24.50 4.45 9.32
N GLU A 132 24.64 3.16 9.68
CA GLU A 132 25.32 2.14 8.86
C GLU A 132 24.39 1.40 7.88
N ALA A 133 23.10 1.69 7.91
CA ALA A 133 22.14 1.09 7.00
C ALA A 133 22.43 1.52 5.55
N LYS A 134 22.43 0.57 4.62
CA LYS A 134 22.77 0.82 3.20
C LYS A 134 21.57 1.12 2.32
N ASP A 135 20.37 0.91 2.83
CA ASP A 135 19.10 1.14 2.16
C ASP A 135 18.47 2.49 2.53
N GLY A 136 17.45 2.85 1.77
CA GLY A 136 16.71 4.10 1.97
C GLY A 136 15.34 4.08 1.30
N CYS A 137 14.78 5.28 1.15
CA CYS A 137 13.56 5.52 0.39
C CYS A 137 13.92 6.23 -0.93
N ALA A 138 13.18 5.93 -1.99
CA ALA A 138 13.27 6.66 -3.24
C ALA A 138 11.88 7.06 -3.75
N VAL A 139 11.79 8.25 -4.33
CA VAL A 139 10.59 8.71 -5.06
C VAL A 139 10.98 8.93 -6.50
N PHE A 140 10.28 8.28 -7.43
CA PHE A 140 10.40 8.50 -8.87
C PHE A 140 9.09 9.06 -9.43
N TRP A 141 9.18 9.92 -10.44
CA TRP A 141 8.03 10.45 -11.17
C TRP A 141 8.33 10.50 -12.67
N LYS A 142 7.29 10.39 -13.49
CA LYS A 142 7.37 10.58 -14.94
C LYS A 142 7.73 12.03 -15.26
N ASP A 143 8.87 12.24 -15.89
CA ASP A 143 9.39 13.59 -16.20
C ASP A 143 8.46 14.34 -17.16
N GLU A 144 7.87 13.62 -18.12
CA GLU A 144 6.90 14.17 -19.06
C GLU A 144 5.60 14.65 -18.37
N LEU A 145 5.25 14.07 -17.22
CA LEU A 145 4.00 14.36 -16.52
C LEU A 145 4.17 15.38 -15.39
N PHE A 146 5.32 15.42 -14.73
CA PHE A 146 5.51 16.27 -13.55
C PHE A 146 6.88 16.93 -13.46
N ASN A 147 6.88 18.15 -12.95
CA ASN A 147 8.07 18.83 -12.44
C ASN A 147 8.15 18.68 -10.92
N LEU A 148 9.34 18.38 -10.40
CA LEU A 148 9.64 18.48 -8.98
C LEU A 148 9.87 19.95 -8.62
N LEU A 149 8.99 20.52 -7.79
CA LEU A 149 9.11 21.90 -7.33
C LEU A 149 9.85 22.02 -6.00
N HIS A 150 9.71 21.01 -5.13
CA HIS A 150 10.33 21.01 -3.82
C HIS A 150 10.57 19.57 -3.33
N GLN A 151 11.66 19.37 -2.61
CA GLN A 151 11.95 18.12 -1.89
C GLN A 151 12.40 18.45 -0.47
N GLU A 152 11.83 17.74 0.50
CA GLU A 152 12.26 17.74 1.89
C GLU A 152 12.45 16.30 2.38
N ASP A 153 13.54 16.03 3.09
CA ASP A 153 13.81 14.74 3.71
C ASP A 153 13.70 14.84 5.23
N ILE A 154 13.14 13.80 5.87
CA ILE A 154 13.08 13.68 7.32
C ILE A 154 14.09 12.64 7.78
N GLU A 155 15.06 13.07 8.57
CA GLU A 155 15.94 12.17 9.32
C GLU A 155 15.41 12.00 10.74
N PHE A 156 14.72 10.88 11.00
CA PHE A 156 14.05 10.65 12.28
C PHE A 156 15.04 10.58 13.46
N GLN A 157 16.32 10.31 13.19
CA GLN A 157 17.39 10.30 14.21
C GLN A 157 17.51 11.64 14.92
N ARG A 158 17.30 12.76 14.20
CA ARG A 158 17.33 14.13 14.75
C ARG A 158 16.27 14.36 15.84
N PHE A 159 15.25 13.50 15.88
CA PHE A 159 14.15 13.53 16.83
C PHE A 159 14.18 12.35 17.82
N GLY A 160 15.31 11.63 17.90
CA GLY A 160 15.45 10.46 18.77
C GLY A 160 14.73 9.19 18.26
N MET A 161 14.29 9.19 17.01
CA MET A 161 13.42 8.15 16.43
C MET A 161 14.16 7.22 15.47
N ARG A 162 15.32 6.70 15.89
CA ARG A 162 16.18 5.78 15.11
C ARG A 162 16.58 6.34 13.75
N ASN A 163 17.22 5.51 12.93
CA ASN A 163 17.86 5.95 11.69
C ASN A 163 16.95 5.89 10.45
N ASN A 164 15.64 5.66 10.65
CA ASN A 164 14.68 5.69 9.57
C ASN A 164 14.63 7.07 8.92
N VAL A 165 14.12 7.11 7.70
CA VAL A 165 13.93 8.34 6.93
C VAL A 165 12.57 8.37 6.27
N ALA A 166 12.14 9.56 5.86
CA ALA A 166 11.01 9.77 4.97
C ALA A 166 11.34 10.89 3.97
N GLN A 167 10.61 10.93 2.86
CA GLN A 167 10.73 11.95 1.82
C GLN A 167 9.38 12.64 1.63
N LEU A 168 9.40 13.93 1.34
CA LEU A 168 8.26 14.73 0.93
C LEU A 168 8.64 15.47 -0.35
N CYS A 169 7.89 15.24 -1.42
CA CYS A 169 8.10 15.89 -2.72
C CYS A 169 6.84 16.68 -3.09
N ILE A 170 7.03 17.87 -3.65
CA ILE A 170 5.95 18.64 -4.26
C ILE A 170 6.09 18.52 -5.76
N LEU A 171 5.09 17.91 -6.38
CA LEU A 171 5.04 17.69 -7.82
C LEU A 171 4.00 18.63 -8.44
N GLU A 172 4.32 19.17 -9.61
CA GLU A 172 3.43 19.98 -10.43
C GLU A 172 3.18 19.31 -11.78
N GLY A 173 1.92 19.15 -12.16
CA GLY A 173 1.51 18.57 -13.43
C GLY A 173 1.89 19.42 -14.63
N ASN A 174 2.50 18.79 -15.63
CA ASN A 174 2.86 19.39 -16.91
C ASN A 174 1.63 19.40 -17.83
N HIS A 175 0.75 20.39 -17.67
CA HIS A 175 -0.28 20.66 -18.67
C HIS A 175 0.23 21.68 -19.68
N ASP A 176 0.77 21.21 -20.80
CA ASP A 176 0.84 22.04 -22.00
C ASP A 176 -0.55 22.04 -22.65
N LYS A 177 -1.20 23.20 -22.69
CA LYS A 177 -2.41 23.41 -23.50
C LYS A 177 -2.06 23.14 -24.97
N LYS A 178 -2.28 21.92 -25.48
CA LYS A 178 -2.66 21.74 -26.88
C LYS A 178 -4.19 21.88 -26.99
N GLU A 179 -4.66 23.11 -26.79
CA GLU A 179 -6.01 23.51 -27.22
C GLU A 179 -6.03 23.49 -28.75
N SER A 180 -6.59 22.45 -29.33
CA SER A 180 -7.11 22.51 -30.69
C SER A 180 -8.32 23.43 -30.71
N ASN A 181 -8.21 24.54 -31.43
CA ASN A 181 -9.26 25.52 -31.73
C ASN A 181 -10.65 24.90 -31.92
N ALA A 182 -11.60 25.22 -31.03
CA ALA A 182 -13.01 25.44 -31.39
C ALA A 182 -13.82 26.05 -30.22
N CYS A 183 -14.41 27.20 -30.52
CA CYS A 183 -15.59 27.82 -29.90
C CYS A 183 -15.40 28.75 -28.68
N ASN A 184 -15.50 30.04 -28.97
CA ASN A 184 -15.82 31.10 -28.01
C ASN A 184 -17.24 30.92 -27.46
N LEU A 185 -17.42 30.97 -26.13
CA LEU A 185 -18.40 31.86 -25.48
C LEU A 185 -18.23 31.84 -23.94
N THR A 186 -17.91 33.02 -23.41
CA THR A 186 -18.15 33.55 -22.06
C THR A 186 -18.70 32.62 -20.97
N THR A 187 -17.86 32.30 -19.98
CA THR A 187 -18.20 32.33 -18.53
C THR A 187 -16.91 32.29 -17.72
N MET A 188 -16.89 32.98 -16.58
CA MET A 188 -15.73 33.27 -15.72
C MET A 188 -14.72 32.11 -15.60
N GLU A 189 -13.46 32.40 -15.95
CA GLU A 189 -12.30 31.51 -15.86
C GLU A 189 -12.11 30.99 -14.43
N PRO A 190 -12.24 29.67 -14.16
CA PRO A 190 -11.67 29.08 -12.96
C PRO A 190 -10.17 28.97 -13.22
N SER A 191 -9.37 29.62 -12.36
CA SER A 191 -7.91 29.69 -12.45
C SER A 191 -7.30 28.36 -12.93
N THR A 192 -6.87 28.35 -14.20
CA THR A 192 -6.21 27.25 -14.90
C THR A 192 -4.78 27.08 -14.40
N GLY A 193 -4.60 26.94 -13.09
CA GLY A 193 -3.31 26.69 -12.46
C GLY A 193 -2.87 25.25 -12.66
N LYS A 194 -1.58 25.05 -12.91
CA LYS A 194 -0.97 23.71 -12.93
C LYS A 194 -1.25 23.00 -11.59
N ARG A 195 -1.61 21.72 -11.66
CA ARG A 195 -1.98 20.92 -10.47
C ARG A 195 -0.75 20.62 -9.64
N ARG A 196 -0.76 21.01 -8.37
CA ARG A 196 0.31 20.71 -7.40
C ARG A 196 -0.21 19.77 -6.33
N PHE A 197 0.65 18.89 -5.82
CA PHE A 197 0.33 17.98 -4.72
C PHE A 197 1.60 17.50 -4.01
N VAL A 198 1.44 17.11 -2.74
CA VAL A 198 2.50 16.55 -1.90
C VAL A 198 2.50 15.02 -2.05
N VAL A 199 3.68 14.44 -2.23
CA VAL A 199 3.94 13.00 -2.16
C VAL A 199 4.88 12.72 -1.01
N GLY A 200 4.40 12.03 0.02
CA GLY A 200 5.19 11.49 1.10
C GLY A 200 5.54 10.02 0.87
N ASN A 201 6.78 9.65 1.16
CA ASN A 201 7.25 8.25 1.15
C ASN A 201 7.96 7.95 2.48
N ILE A 202 7.63 6.81 3.12
CA ILE A 202 8.22 6.43 4.42
C ILE A 202 8.42 4.91 4.53
N HIS A 203 9.47 4.53 5.27
CA HIS A 203 9.63 3.19 5.83
C HIS A 203 9.73 3.29 7.36
N VAL A 204 8.62 3.03 8.04
CA VAL A 204 8.49 3.10 9.50
C VAL A 204 9.31 1.98 10.16
N LEU A 205 9.84 2.23 11.36
CA LEU A 205 10.65 1.28 12.12
C LEU A 205 10.05 -0.13 12.15
N PHE A 206 10.82 -1.17 11.85
CA PHE A 206 10.33 -2.55 11.85
C PHE A 206 9.93 -3.08 13.24
N ASN A 207 10.73 -2.79 14.29
CA ASN A 207 10.58 -3.41 15.61
C ASN A 207 9.16 -3.25 16.18
N PRO A 208 8.41 -4.35 16.37
CA PRO A 208 7.00 -4.29 16.77
C PRO A 208 6.80 -3.68 18.16
N ASN A 209 7.77 -3.86 19.06
CA ASN A 209 7.71 -3.41 20.45
C ASN A 209 7.95 -1.90 20.64
N ARG A 210 8.27 -1.17 19.58
CA ARG A 210 8.62 0.25 19.62
C ARG A 210 7.53 1.13 19.00
N GLY A 211 6.28 0.90 19.43
CA GLY A 211 5.13 1.67 18.99
C GLY A 211 5.24 3.17 19.30
N ASP A 212 6.00 3.53 20.33
CA ASP A 212 6.38 4.90 20.66
C ASP A 212 7.13 5.60 19.52
N ILE A 213 8.17 4.95 18.99
CA ILE A 213 8.95 5.49 17.87
C ILE A 213 8.12 5.48 16.60
N LYS A 214 7.42 4.38 16.30
CA LYS A 214 6.61 4.26 15.09
C LYS A 214 5.56 5.37 14.99
N LEU A 215 4.84 5.61 16.09
CA LEU A 215 3.83 6.66 16.15
C LEU A 215 4.46 8.06 16.00
N GLY A 216 5.60 8.31 16.65
CA GLY A 216 6.32 9.57 16.48
C GLY A 216 6.79 9.82 15.04
N GLN A 217 7.27 8.79 14.35
CA GLN A 217 7.70 8.87 12.94
C GLN A 217 6.53 9.23 12.04
N VAL A 218 5.41 8.52 12.16
CA VAL A 218 4.18 8.78 11.41
C VAL A 218 3.66 10.18 11.71
N ARG A 219 3.52 10.56 12.99
CA ARG A 219 3.04 11.89 13.41
C ARG A 219 3.87 13.02 12.80
N LEU A 220 5.21 12.92 12.84
CA LEU A 220 6.10 13.95 12.32
C LEU A 220 5.99 14.08 10.79
N LEU A 221 5.87 12.95 10.07
CA LEU A 221 5.63 12.98 8.63
C LEU A 221 4.32 13.70 8.30
N LEU A 222 3.23 13.35 9.00
CA LEU A 222 1.91 13.95 8.78
C LEU A 222 1.90 15.46 9.08
N ASP A 223 2.58 15.89 10.14
CA ASP A 223 2.71 17.31 10.50
C ASP A 223 3.47 18.10 9.41
N LYS A 224 4.59 17.57 8.92
CA LYS A 224 5.36 18.21 7.82
C LYS A 224 4.60 18.21 6.51
N ALA A 225 3.96 17.10 6.14
CA ALA A 225 3.13 17.02 4.94
C ALA A 225 1.97 18.01 4.98
N TYR A 226 1.32 18.20 6.14
CA TYR A 226 0.29 19.20 6.33
C TYR A 226 0.83 20.63 6.17
N LYS A 227 1.98 20.95 6.79
CA LYS A 227 2.60 22.27 6.65
C LYS A 227 2.96 22.59 5.21
N LEU A 228 3.61 21.67 4.50
CA LEU A 228 3.90 21.82 3.07
C LEU A 228 2.62 21.98 2.24
N SER A 229 1.58 21.21 2.55
CA SER A 229 0.28 21.38 1.90
C SER A 229 -0.24 22.82 2.08
N GLN A 230 -0.25 23.36 3.30
CA GLN A 230 -0.69 24.73 3.58
C GLN A 230 0.16 25.79 2.88
N GLU A 231 1.50 25.70 3.00
CA GLU A 231 2.46 26.63 2.42
C GLU A 231 2.31 26.77 0.90
N TRP A 232 1.85 25.70 0.24
CA TRP A 232 1.67 25.65 -1.21
C TRP A 232 0.22 25.84 -1.67
N GLY A 233 -0.65 26.39 -0.80
CA GLY A 233 -2.04 26.68 -1.13
C GLY A 233 -3.00 25.52 -0.84
N ASN A 234 -2.82 24.88 0.31
CA ASN A 234 -3.61 23.73 0.80
C ASN A 234 -3.60 22.53 -0.18
N ILE A 235 -2.52 22.31 -0.93
CA ILE A 235 -2.50 21.32 -2.02
C ILE A 235 -2.76 19.87 -1.54
N PRO A 236 -3.34 19.00 -2.38
CA PRO A 236 -3.62 17.60 -2.03
C PRO A 236 -2.39 16.85 -1.52
N VAL A 237 -2.60 15.85 -0.66
CA VAL A 237 -1.53 15.06 -0.05
C VAL A 237 -1.73 13.58 -0.33
N ILE A 238 -0.65 12.91 -0.73
CA ILE A 238 -0.54 11.46 -0.87
C ILE A 238 0.58 11.00 0.06
N ILE A 239 0.32 10.02 0.93
CA ILE A 239 1.34 9.40 1.78
C ILE A 239 1.40 7.91 1.44
N ALA A 240 2.51 7.48 0.87
CA ALA A 240 2.80 6.10 0.54
C ALA A 240 3.89 5.54 1.45
N GLY A 241 3.89 4.23 1.68
CA GLY A 241 5.01 3.58 2.33
C GLY A 241 4.68 2.30 3.07
N ASP A 242 5.74 1.71 3.63
CA ASP A 242 5.69 0.61 4.57
C ASP A 242 5.58 1.19 5.99
N LEU A 243 4.39 1.06 6.59
CA LEU A 243 4.11 1.55 7.93
C LEU A 243 4.49 0.56 9.03
N ASN A 244 4.89 -0.67 8.68
CA ASN A 244 5.13 -1.76 9.62
C ASN A 244 3.99 -1.88 10.66
N SER A 245 2.75 -1.62 10.22
CA SER A 245 1.56 -1.51 11.07
C SER A 245 0.37 -2.12 10.33
N VAL A 246 -0.38 -2.98 11.01
CA VAL A 246 -1.47 -3.75 10.39
C VAL A 246 -2.76 -2.93 10.35
N PRO A 247 -3.74 -3.28 9.49
CA PRO A 247 -5.05 -2.65 9.49
C PRO A 247 -5.67 -2.69 10.89
N GLN A 248 -6.44 -1.65 11.24
CA GLN A 248 -7.10 -1.50 12.56
C GLN A 248 -6.16 -1.34 13.79
N SER A 249 -4.83 -1.35 13.61
CA SER A 249 -3.87 -0.99 14.66
C SER A 249 -4.07 0.44 15.16
N ALA A 250 -3.50 0.78 16.32
CA ALA A 250 -3.59 2.14 16.88
C ALA A 250 -2.99 3.19 15.91
N ILE A 251 -1.90 2.84 15.24
CA ILE A 251 -1.28 3.71 14.22
C ILE A 251 -2.21 3.87 13.01
N TYR A 252 -2.79 2.79 12.49
CA TYR A 252 -3.78 2.87 11.40
C TYR A 252 -4.95 3.78 11.77
N LYS A 253 -5.51 3.61 12.98
CA LYS A 253 -6.61 4.43 13.50
C LYS A 253 -6.22 5.91 13.63
N PHE A 254 -4.98 6.20 14.02
CA PHE A 254 -4.48 7.58 14.06
C PHE A 254 -4.55 8.22 12.68
N LEU A 255 -4.02 7.55 11.63
CA LEU A 255 -4.08 8.04 10.25
C LEU A 255 -5.52 8.24 9.75
N SER A 256 -6.41 7.26 10.00
CA SER A 256 -7.77 7.27 9.44
C SER A 256 -8.76 8.17 10.17
N SER A 257 -8.62 8.31 11.50
CA SER A 257 -9.56 9.10 12.32
C SER A 257 -9.04 10.49 12.70
N SER A 258 -7.78 10.78 12.33
CA SER A 258 -7.05 11.99 12.68
C SER A 258 -6.80 12.19 14.17
N LYS A 259 -7.24 11.28 15.04
CA LYS A 259 -7.15 11.38 16.49
C LYS A 259 -6.71 10.06 17.12
N LEU A 260 -5.99 10.13 18.24
CA LEU A 260 -5.63 8.93 18.99
C LEU A 260 -5.40 9.29 20.46
N ASP A 261 -6.07 8.57 21.36
CA ASP A 261 -5.71 8.56 22.78
C ASP A 261 -4.71 7.44 23.04
N ILE A 262 -3.44 7.78 23.23
CA ILE A 262 -2.37 6.77 23.40
C ILE A 262 -2.46 6.02 24.73
N GLN A 263 -3.21 6.52 25.73
CA GLN A 263 -3.38 5.82 27.00
C GLN A 263 -4.29 4.60 26.87
N LEU A 264 -5.12 4.53 25.82
CA LEU A 264 -6.00 3.40 25.54
C LEU A 264 -5.27 2.23 24.85
N HIS A 265 -3.98 2.36 24.60
CA HIS A 265 -3.22 1.40 23.79
C HIS A 265 -1.92 0.96 24.46
N ASP A 266 -1.58 -0.32 24.28
CA ASP A 266 -0.27 -0.84 24.63
C ASP A 266 0.80 -0.28 23.70
N ARG A 267 1.77 0.45 24.28
CA ARG A 267 2.94 0.96 23.55
C ARG A 267 3.70 -0.10 22.75
N ARG A 268 3.69 -1.37 23.18
CA ARG A 268 4.38 -2.49 22.48
C ARG A 268 3.53 -3.10 21.37
N ASN A 269 2.25 -2.78 21.30
CA ASN A 269 1.31 -3.33 20.32
C ASN A 269 0.60 -2.25 19.49
N MET A 270 1.12 -1.02 19.47
CA MET A 270 0.55 0.09 18.67
C MET A 270 0.40 -0.24 17.18
N SER A 271 1.28 -1.11 16.67
CA SER A 271 1.32 -1.54 15.27
C SER A 271 0.52 -2.82 14.98
N GLY A 272 0.02 -3.52 16.00
CA GLY A 272 -0.72 -4.79 15.88
C GLY A 272 0.05 -6.00 15.34
N GLN A 273 1.35 -5.86 15.03
CA GLN A 273 2.15 -6.95 14.43
C GLN A 273 2.29 -8.18 15.35
N LEU A 274 2.28 -8.00 16.67
CA LEU A 274 2.47 -9.09 17.64
C LEU A 274 1.27 -10.07 17.66
N GLU A 275 0.05 -9.57 17.41
CA GLU A 275 -1.16 -10.40 17.36
C GLU A 275 -1.13 -11.36 16.15
N ILE A 276 -0.60 -10.91 15.02
CA ILE A 276 -0.45 -11.77 13.83
C ILE A 276 0.63 -12.84 14.04
N GLN A 277 1.73 -12.47 14.70
CA GLN A 277 2.83 -13.40 14.99
C GLN A 277 2.40 -14.49 16.00
N SER A 278 1.64 -14.11 17.03
CA SER A 278 1.14 -15.04 18.04
C SER A 278 0.03 -15.97 17.49
N ASN A 279 -0.86 -15.48 16.63
CA ASN A 279 -1.87 -16.31 15.97
C ASN A 279 -1.28 -17.41 15.04
N ARG A 280 -0.01 -17.30 14.62
CA ARG A 280 0.71 -18.40 13.95
C ARG A 280 1.16 -19.50 14.91
N LEU A 281 1.47 -19.16 16.17
CA LEU A 281 1.86 -20.13 17.20
C LEU A 281 0.63 -20.82 17.83
N PHE A 282 -0.50 -20.12 17.93
CA PHE A 282 -1.71 -20.58 18.63
C PHE A 282 -2.78 -21.26 17.75
N ARG A 283 -2.47 -21.64 16.50
CA ARG A 283 -3.36 -22.49 15.70
C ARG A 283 -3.33 -23.97 16.11
N SER A 284 -2.74 -24.29 17.26
CA SER A 284 -3.07 -25.46 18.06
C SER A 284 -3.60 -25.01 19.43
N GLN A 285 -4.89 -25.29 19.64
CA GLN A 285 -5.60 -25.34 20.93
C GLN A 285 -6.31 -24.07 21.44
N ILE A 286 -7.65 -24.22 21.43
CA ILE A 286 -8.66 -23.74 22.40
C ILE A 286 -9.25 -22.34 22.19
N ARG A 287 -10.56 -22.35 21.88
CA ARG A 287 -11.53 -21.28 22.15
C ARG A 287 -11.84 -21.30 23.64
N ASP A 288 -11.98 -20.13 24.28
CA ASP A 288 -13.20 -19.75 25.04
C ASP A 288 -12.95 -18.61 26.05
N ASP A 289 -13.97 -17.77 26.13
CA ASP A 289 -14.49 -16.96 27.26
C ASP A 289 -13.58 -16.50 28.40
N ALA A 290 -13.34 -15.17 28.44
CA ALA A 290 -13.27 -14.38 29.69
C ALA A 290 -13.27 -12.86 29.37
N SER A 291 -14.44 -12.21 29.29
CA SER A 291 -14.54 -10.82 28.78
C SER A 291 -15.09 -9.74 29.73
N ILE A 292 -15.33 -9.99 31.03
CA ILE A 292 -16.00 -8.96 31.87
C ILE A 292 -15.20 -8.51 33.12
N SER A 293 -14.23 -9.28 33.61
CA SER A 293 -13.49 -8.92 34.86
C SER A 293 -12.18 -8.11 34.65
N MET A 294 -11.77 -7.80 33.41
CA MET A 294 -10.43 -7.26 33.10
C MET A 294 -10.34 -5.74 32.90
N THR A 295 -11.43 -4.99 33.07
CA THR A 295 -11.49 -3.60 32.59
C THR A 295 -10.71 -2.61 33.47
N LEU A 296 -10.60 -2.86 34.78
CA LEU A 296 -9.87 -1.98 35.71
C LEU A 296 -8.36 -2.29 35.77
N SER A 297 -7.96 -3.55 35.58
CA SER A 297 -6.54 -3.95 35.60
C SER A 297 -5.78 -3.56 34.32
N ARG A 298 -6.49 -3.33 33.20
CA ARG A 298 -5.89 -2.89 31.92
C ARG A 298 -5.38 -1.46 31.94
N GLN A 299 -5.97 -0.56 32.72
CA GLN A 299 -5.54 0.84 32.80
C GLN A 299 -4.15 1.02 33.42
N LEU A 300 -3.68 0.06 34.24
CA LEU A 300 -2.35 0.07 34.84
C LEU A 300 -1.28 -0.64 33.99
N LEU A 301 -1.67 -1.40 32.96
CA LEU A 301 -0.76 -2.24 32.16
C LEU A 301 -0.02 -1.49 31.03
N TYR A 302 -0.52 -0.32 30.62
CA TYR A 302 0.00 0.43 29.46
C TYR A 302 0.73 1.72 29.84
N ARG A 303 1.45 1.72 30.97
CA ARG A 303 2.19 2.91 31.41
C ARG A 303 3.31 3.26 30.42
N TRP A 304 3.13 4.39 29.75
CA TRP A 304 4.15 5.07 28.96
C TRP A 304 5.13 5.77 29.90
N SER A 305 6.43 5.60 29.66
CA SER A 305 7.41 6.49 30.29
C SER A 305 7.29 7.91 29.74
N VAL A 306 7.77 8.91 30.49
CA VAL A 306 7.77 10.31 30.04
C VAL A 306 8.54 10.47 28.72
N GLU A 307 9.60 9.69 28.53
CA GLU A 307 10.41 9.74 27.32
C GLU A 307 9.70 9.09 26.12
N GLU A 308 9.08 7.93 26.30
CA GLU A 308 8.28 7.30 25.25
C GLU A 308 7.10 8.19 24.84
N LEU A 309 6.44 8.83 25.80
CA LEU A 309 5.36 9.80 25.55
C LEU A 309 5.88 10.99 24.73
N ARG A 310 7.05 11.54 25.11
CA ARG A 310 7.69 12.66 24.41
C ARG A 310 8.09 12.30 22.99
N ILE A 311 8.63 11.09 22.77
CA ILE A 311 9.00 10.59 21.45
C ILE A 311 7.75 10.43 20.57
N ALA A 312 6.70 9.78 21.08
CA ALA A 312 5.49 9.52 20.32
C ALA A 312 4.73 10.83 19.99
N THR A 313 4.62 11.73 20.95
CA THR A 313 3.75 12.91 20.83
C THR A 313 4.46 14.18 20.43
N GLY A 314 5.79 14.23 20.57
CA GLY A 314 6.60 15.43 20.40
C GLY A 314 6.58 16.39 21.60
N ALA A 315 5.78 16.12 22.64
CA ALA A 315 5.63 17.00 23.79
C ALA A 315 5.49 16.22 25.11
N LYS A 316 5.81 16.86 26.24
CA LYS A 316 5.60 16.24 27.56
C LYS A 316 4.13 16.38 27.97
N GLY A 317 3.56 15.35 28.57
CA GLY A 317 2.20 15.36 29.14
C GLY A 317 1.05 15.27 28.12
N ILE A 318 1.34 15.17 26.82
CA ILE A 318 0.30 15.01 25.79
C ILE A 318 -0.02 13.52 25.62
N THR A 319 -1.31 13.19 25.65
CA THR A 319 -1.81 11.82 25.46
C THR A 319 -2.83 11.73 24.32
N GLN A 320 -3.56 12.83 24.08
CA GLN A 320 -4.47 12.98 22.97
C GLN A 320 -3.71 13.56 21.77
N LEU A 321 -3.50 12.75 20.76
CA LEU A 321 -2.89 13.18 19.50
C LEU A 321 -3.96 13.56 18.50
N GLN A 322 -3.64 14.57 17.70
CA GLN A 322 -4.42 14.97 16.55
C GLN A 322 -3.50 15.35 15.39
N HIS A 323 -3.90 15.02 14.17
CA HIS A 323 -3.34 15.61 12.95
C HIS A 323 -4.44 16.25 12.12
N GLN A 324 -4.08 17.15 11.19
CA GLN A 324 -5.05 17.95 10.44
C GLN A 324 -5.37 17.38 9.05
N LEU A 325 -4.57 16.43 8.57
CA LEU A 325 -4.86 15.74 7.30
C LEU A 325 -6.08 14.82 7.48
N LYS A 326 -7.10 14.96 6.63
CA LYS A 326 -8.22 14.01 6.53
C LYS A 326 -7.82 12.93 5.54
N LEU A 327 -7.21 11.86 6.05
CA LEU A 327 -6.65 10.80 5.20
C LEU A 327 -7.59 9.60 5.09
N ARG A 328 -7.60 9.00 3.92
CA ARG A 328 -8.24 7.70 3.65
C ARG A 328 -7.24 6.79 2.98
N SER A 329 -7.30 5.50 3.33
CA SER A 329 -6.58 4.49 2.56
C SER A 329 -7.23 4.37 1.18
N ALA A 330 -6.41 4.34 0.15
CA ALA A 330 -6.84 4.17 -1.23
C ALA A 330 -7.62 2.86 -1.45
N TYR A 331 -7.38 1.86 -0.61
CA TYR A 331 -7.95 0.52 -0.74
C TYR A 331 -9.27 0.35 0.01
N SER A 332 -9.38 0.91 1.22
CA SER A 332 -10.57 0.74 2.10
C SER A 332 -11.89 1.18 1.44
N GLY A 333 -11.85 2.13 0.50
CA GLY A 333 -13.03 2.65 -0.20
C GLY A 333 -13.37 1.98 -1.54
N VAL A 334 -12.60 0.99 -1.99
CA VAL A 334 -12.79 0.33 -3.29
C VAL A 334 -13.29 -1.11 -3.05
N PRO A 335 -14.28 -1.60 -3.82
CA PRO A 335 -14.73 -2.98 -3.69
C PRO A 335 -13.56 -3.97 -3.86
N GLY A 336 -13.64 -5.14 -3.24
CA GLY A 336 -12.66 -6.18 -3.47
C GLY A 336 -13.16 -7.58 -3.14
N ASP A 337 -12.31 -8.57 -3.41
CA ASP A 337 -12.62 -9.98 -3.22
C ASP A 337 -12.26 -10.40 -1.79
N HIS A 338 -13.15 -11.09 -1.09
CA HIS A 338 -12.91 -11.67 0.25
C HIS A 338 -11.66 -12.58 0.33
N ARG A 339 -11.14 -13.06 -0.80
CA ARG A 339 -9.90 -13.84 -0.88
C ARG A 339 -8.64 -12.97 -0.83
N THR A 340 -8.76 -11.67 -1.09
CA THR A 340 -7.67 -10.69 -1.15
C THR A 340 -7.86 -9.52 -0.20
N ARG A 341 -9.08 -9.27 0.29
CA ARG A 341 -9.44 -8.16 1.19
C ARG A 341 -9.94 -8.62 2.56
N ASP A 342 -9.70 -7.78 3.57
CA ASP A 342 -10.32 -7.88 4.89
C ASP A 342 -11.69 -7.18 4.94
N ASP A 343 -12.31 -7.19 6.12
CA ASP A 343 -13.66 -6.64 6.34
C ASP A 343 -13.74 -5.11 6.21
N ILE A 344 -12.61 -4.40 6.23
CA ILE A 344 -12.55 -2.95 6.06
C ILE A 344 -12.02 -2.53 4.68
N GLY A 345 -11.83 -3.49 3.77
CA GLY A 345 -11.40 -3.28 2.39
C GLY A 345 -9.89 -3.21 2.17
N GLU A 346 -9.08 -3.41 3.22
CA GLU A 346 -7.62 -3.46 3.07
C GLU A 346 -7.19 -4.81 2.49
N PRO A 347 -6.04 -4.90 1.79
CA PRO A 347 -5.49 -6.20 1.43
C PRO A 347 -5.34 -7.13 2.65
N LEU A 348 -5.49 -8.44 2.47
CA LEU A 348 -5.19 -9.42 3.52
C LEU A 348 -3.68 -9.55 3.78
N ALA A 349 -2.87 -9.35 2.73
CA ALA A 349 -1.43 -9.34 2.82
C ALA A 349 -0.81 -8.47 1.74
N THR A 350 0.15 -7.64 2.16
CA THR A 350 1.09 -6.94 1.29
C THR A 350 2.51 -7.44 1.48
N SER A 351 2.83 -8.11 2.59
CA SER A 351 4.13 -8.74 2.86
C SER A 351 3.96 -10.22 3.22
N TYR A 352 4.90 -11.08 2.81
CA TYR A 352 4.93 -12.48 3.19
C TYR A 352 6.34 -13.10 3.22
N HIS A 353 6.80 -13.41 4.43
CA HIS A 353 8.00 -14.21 4.69
C HIS A 353 7.75 -15.26 5.80
N SER A 354 8.79 -16.00 6.22
CA SER A 354 8.63 -17.15 7.14
C SER A 354 7.99 -16.78 8.50
N LYS A 355 8.16 -15.54 8.96
CA LYS A 355 7.69 -15.06 10.27
C LYS A 355 6.47 -14.15 10.23
N PHE A 356 6.12 -13.59 9.07
CA PHE A 356 4.99 -12.65 8.95
C PHE A 356 4.24 -12.82 7.63
N MET A 357 2.93 -12.59 7.66
CA MET A 357 2.09 -12.42 6.47
C MET A 357 0.95 -11.53 6.88
N GLY A 358 0.81 -10.39 6.23
CA GLY A 358 -0.17 -9.39 6.58
C GLY A 358 0.07 -8.11 5.80
N THR A 359 -0.79 -7.15 6.03
CA THR A 359 -0.73 -5.84 5.37
C THR A 359 0.03 -4.86 6.23
N VAL A 360 1.03 -4.21 5.63
CA VAL A 360 1.86 -3.17 6.25
C VAL A 360 2.14 -2.00 5.31
N ASP A 361 1.84 -2.17 4.02
CA ASP A 361 2.07 -1.17 2.97
C ASP A 361 0.76 -0.47 2.62
N TYR A 362 0.80 0.86 2.48
CA TYR A 362 -0.40 1.66 2.23
C TYR A 362 -0.15 2.80 1.26
N ILE A 363 -1.22 3.25 0.62
CA ILE A 363 -1.31 4.56 -0.03
C ILE A 363 -2.48 5.29 0.63
N TRP A 364 -2.18 6.36 1.36
CA TRP A 364 -3.14 7.28 1.95
C TRP A 364 -3.26 8.52 1.08
N HIS A 365 -4.45 9.10 1.02
CA HIS A 365 -4.68 10.33 0.28
C HIS A 365 -5.62 11.29 1.03
N SER A 366 -5.48 12.60 0.78
CA SER A 366 -6.43 13.60 1.24
C SER A 366 -7.76 13.50 0.47
N ASP A 367 -8.82 14.11 1.00
CA ASP A 367 -10.17 14.06 0.42
C ASP A 367 -10.25 14.68 -1.00
N ASP A 368 -9.23 15.44 -1.44
CA ASP A 368 -9.16 16.05 -2.78
C ASP A 368 -8.90 15.05 -3.89
N LEU A 369 -8.49 13.83 -3.51
CA LEU A 369 -8.16 12.75 -4.40
C LEU A 369 -9.18 11.62 -4.25
N VAL A 370 -9.58 11.06 -5.38
CA VAL A 370 -10.55 9.96 -5.44
C VAL A 370 -9.89 8.73 -6.04
N PRO A 371 -9.84 7.59 -5.33
CA PRO A 371 -9.44 6.31 -5.90
C PRO A 371 -10.41 5.89 -7.00
N LEU A 372 -9.91 5.75 -8.23
CA LEU A 372 -10.67 5.25 -9.37
C LEU A 372 -10.54 3.73 -9.50
N ARG A 373 -9.36 3.19 -9.23
CA ARG A 373 -9.10 1.75 -9.21
C ARG A 373 -7.85 1.42 -8.41
N VAL A 374 -7.82 0.21 -7.86
CA VAL A 374 -6.66 -0.35 -7.16
C VAL A 374 -6.26 -1.69 -7.76
N LEU A 375 -4.99 -2.05 -7.63
CA LEU A 375 -4.48 -3.34 -8.09
C LEU A 375 -4.57 -4.37 -6.96
N GLU A 376 -5.39 -5.40 -7.13
CA GLU A 376 -5.56 -6.48 -6.15
C GLU A 376 -4.25 -7.16 -5.80
N THR A 377 -4.05 -7.50 -4.53
CA THR A 377 -2.94 -8.38 -4.12
C THR A 377 -3.23 -9.82 -4.51
N LEU A 378 -2.34 -10.74 -4.13
CA LEU A 378 -2.57 -12.15 -4.38
C LEU A 378 -3.55 -12.74 -3.38
N PRO A 379 -4.48 -13.61 -3.83
CA PRO A 379 -5.33 -14.37 -2.92
C PRO A 379 -4.53 -15.07 -1.83
N ILE A 380 -5.04 -15.04 -0.60
CA ILE A 380 -4.31 -15.54 0.57
C ILE A 380 -3.98 -17.04 0.47
N ASP A 381 -4.81 -17.82 -0.21
CA ASP A 381 -4.57 -19.24 -0.48
C ASP A 381 -3.48 -19.47 -1.53
N ILE A 382 -3.30 -18.54 -2.48
CA ILE A 382 -2.19 -18.56 -3.43
C ILE A 382 -0.88 -18.21 -2.72
N LEU A 383 -0.88 -17.17 -1.88
CA LEU A 383 0.28 -16.80 -1.08
C LEU A 383 0.73 -17.97 -0.21
N ARG A 384 -0.16 -18.57 0.60
CA ARG A 384 0.20 -19.72 1.43
C ARG A 384 0.79 -20.90 0.64
N ARG A 385 0.34 -21.12 -0.59
CA ARG A 385 0.88 -22.18 -1.47
C ARG A 385 2.26 -21.84 -2.05
N SER A 386 2.68 -20.57 -2.09
CA SER A 386 4.03 -20.20 -2.57
C SER A 386 5.12 -20.51 -1.56
N GLY A 387 4.78 -20.68 -0.27
CA GLY A 387 5.73 -20.96 0.81
C GLY A 387 6.51 -19.74 1.31
N GLY A 388 6.35 -18.60 0.66
CA GLY A 388 6.98 -17.31 0.99
C GLY A 388 7.21 -16.47 -0.26
N LEU A 389 7.69 -15.26 -0.05
CA LEU A 389 8.22 -14.35 -1.06
C LEU A 389 9.64 -13.92 -0.63
N PRO A 390 10.54 -13.48 -1.55
CA PRO A 390 10.37 -13.44 -3.00
C PRO A 390 10.25 -14.84 -3.61
N SER A 391 9.84 -14.91 -4.87
CA SER A 391 9.57 -16.18 -5.55
C SER A 391 10.07 -16.16 -6.99
N GLU A 392 9.73 -17.19 -7.76
CA GLU A 392 10.03 -17.22 -9.19
C GLU A 392 9.46 -16.02 -9.95
N LYS A 393 8.31 -15.49 -9.51
CA LYS A 393 7.53 -14.44 -10.19
C LYS A 393 7.56 -13.07 -9.53
N TRP A 394 7.98 -13.01 -8.27
CA TRP A 394 7.89 -11.79 -7.46
C TRP A 394 9.26 -11.45 -6.90
N GLY A 395 9.72 -10.22 -7.16
CA GLY A 395 11.08 -9.77 -6.87
C GLY A 395 11.29 -9.23 -5.44
N SER A 396 10.25 -9.19 -4.63
CA SER A 396 10.29 -8.74 -3.23
C SER A 396 9.48 -9.70 -2.35
N ASP A 397 9.72 -9.66 -1.04
CA ASP A 397 8.84 -10.27 -0.05
C ASP A 397 7.55 -9.47 0.21
N HIS A 398 7.47 -8.27 -0.35
CA HIS A 398 6.27 -7.45 -0.44
C HIS A 398 5.62 -7.51 -1.84
N LEU A 399 4.35 -7.15 -1.92
CA LEU A 399 3.59 -6.92 -3.14
C LEU A 399 3.35 -5.42 -3.28
N ALA A 400 3.64 -4.86 -4.45
CA ALA A 400 3.41 -3.44 -4.71
C ALA A 400 1.95 -3.04 -4.44
N VAL A 401 1.72 -1.98 -3.67
CA VAL A 401 0.40 -1.36 -3.51
C VAL A 401 0.23 -0.33 -4.61
N VAL A 402 -0.77 -0.48 -5.47
CA VAL A 402 -0.96 0.39 -6.64
C VAL A 402 -2.38 0.96 -6.67
N CYS A 403 -2.50 2.26 -6.91
CA CYS A 403 -3.78 2.95 -7.04
C CYS A 403 -3.73 3.98 -8.19
N GLU A 404 -4.81 4.05 -8.97
CA GLU A 404 -5.09 5.19 -9.85
C GLU A 404 -5.99 6.18 -9.08
N LEU A 405 -5.47 7.39 -8.84
CA LEU A 405 -6.17 8.49 -8.20
C LEU A 405 -6.55 9.53 -9.25
N ALA A 406 -7.62 10.26 -8.99
CA ALA A 406 -7.99 11.44 -9.77
C ALA A 406 -8.31 12.62 -8.87
N PHE A 407 -8.11 13.84 -9.38
CA PHE A 407 -8.42 15.07 -8.64
C PHE A 407 -9.93 15.34 -8.68
N SER A 408 -10.51 15.62 -7.51
CA SER A 408 -11.93 15.97 -7.37
C SER A 408 -12.18 17.42 -7.81
N LYS A 409 -13.17 17.66 -8.70
CA LYS A 409 -13.60 19.02 -9.08
C LYS A 409 -14.35 19.75 -7.95
N GLN A 410 -15.10 19.04 -7.10
CA GLN A 410 -15.97 19.66 -6.09
C GLN A 410 -15.20 20.39 -4.98
N GLN A 411 -14.03 19.87 -4.59
CA GLN A 411 -13.18 20.53 -3.59
C GLN A 411 -12.35 21.67 -4.17
N GLN A 412 -12.33 21.83 -5.51
CA GLN A 412 -11.72 22.98 -6.17
C GLN A 412 -12.63 24.21 -6.10
N CYS A 413 -13.94 24.04 -6.30
CA CYS A 413 -14.91 25.14 -6.19
C CYS A 413 -14.97 25.76 -4.79
N LEU A 414 -14.82 24.95 -3.74
CA LEU A 414 -14.77 25.41 -2.34
C LEU A 414 -13.51 26.23 -2.00
N ARG A 415 -12.48 26.19 -2.86
CA ARG A 415 -11.22 26.94 -2.69
C ARG A 415 -11.14 28.19 -3.56
N SER A 416 -12.08 28.36 -4.48
CA SER A 416 -12.17 29.51 -5.38
C SER A 416 -13.16 30.58 -4.92
N GLU A 417 -13.85 30.38 -3.78
CA GLU A 417 -14.62 31.45 -3.15
C GLU A 417 -13.68 32.30 -2.25
N PRO A 418 -13.68 33.64 -2.42
CA PRO A 418 -12.72 34.56 -1.81
C PRO A 418 -12.87 34.73 -0.29
#